data_AF-A0A376ML17-F1
#
_entry.id   AF-A0A376ML17-F1
#
_cell.length_a   1.000
_cell.length_b   1.000
_cell.length_c   1.000
_cell.angle_alpha   90.00
_cell.angle_beta   90.00
_cell.angle_gamma   90.00
#
_symmetry.space_group_name_H-M   'P 1'
#
loop_
_entity.id
_entity.type
_entity.pdbx_description
1 polymer ?
#
loop_
_entity_poly.entity_id
_entity_poly.type
_entity_poly.pdbx_seq_one_letter_code
_entity_poly.pdbx_strand_id
1 'polypeptide(L)'
;MALRAGAQRFHAQPLSANDALKNKLLAALPFKPTGAQARVAAEIERDMALDVPMMRLVQGDVGSGKTLVAALAALRAIAHGKQVALMAPTELLAEQHANNFRNWFAPLGIEVGWLAGKPER
;
A
#
# COMPACT_ATOMS: atom_id res chain seq x y z
N MET A 1 18.30 -14.94 2.94
CA MET A 1 17.43 -15.90 3.66
C MET A 1 17.26 -15.61 5.16
N ALA A 2 18.21 -14.94 5.84
CA ALA A 2 18.12 -14.70 7.30
C ALA A 2 17.03 -13.71 7.77
N LEU A 3 16.61 -12.75 6.95
CA LEU A 3 15.63 -11.73 7.36
C LEU A 3 14.23 -12.31 7.67
N ARG A 4 13.82 -13.40 7.01
CA ARG A 4 12.51 -14.05 7.26
C ARG A 4 12.44 -14.75 8.62
N ALA A 5 13.55 -15.29 9.12
CA ALA A 5 13.59 -16.02 10.39
C ALA A 5 13.38 -15.10 11.61
N GLY A 6 13.76 -13.82 11.51
CA GLY A 6 13.57 -12.84 12.58
C GLY A 6 12.12 -12.37 12.73
N ALA A 7 11.40 -12.17 11.63
CA ALA A 7 10.03 -11.64 11.67
C ALA A 7 8.99 -12.63 12.18
N GLN A 8 9.27 -13.94 12.08
CA GLN A 8 8.40 -14.99 12.64
C GLN A 8 8.30 -14.94 14.17
N ARG A 9 9.16 -14.17 14.86
CA ARG A 9 9.07 -13.96 16.31
C ARG A 9 8.00 -12.93 16.70
N PHE A 10 7.51 -12.14 15.76
CA PHE A 10 6.51 -11.11 16.02
C PHE A 10 5.14 -11.61 15.54
N HIS A 11 4.11 -11.40 16.35
CA HIS A 11 2.73 -11.59 15.91
C HIS A 11 2.22 -10.35 15.18
N ALA A 12 1.50 -10.55 14.08
CA ALA A 12 0.75 -9.50 13.40
C ALA A 12 -0.75 -9.74 13.56
N GLN A 13 -1.54 -8.67 13.56
CA GLN A 13 -2.99 -8.80 13.46
C GLN A 13 -3.35 -9.21 12.03
N PRO A 14 -4.04 -10.35 11.81
CA PRO A 14 -4.56 -10.72 10.50
C PRO A 14 -5.54 -9.67 9.96
N LEU A 15 -5.34 -9.27 8.71
CA LEU A 15 -6.20 -8.34 7.99
C LEU A 15 -7.02 -9.12 6.96
N SER A 16 -8.17 -9.62 7.40
CA SER A 16 -9.07 -10.50 6.64
C SER A 16 -9.65 -9.88 5.37
N ALA A 17 -10.47 -10.63 4.63
CA ALA A 17 -11.18 -10.17 3.44
C ALA A 17 -12.08 -8.94 3.72
N ASN A 18 -11.71 -7.76 3.22
CA ASN A 18 -12.52 -6.55 3.21
C ASN A 18 -12.18 -5.71 1.97
N ASP A 19 -13.03 -5.84 0.95
CA ASP A 19 -12.77 -5.32 -0.39
C ASP A 19 -13.55 -4.03 -0.69
N ALA A 20 -14.29 -3.48 0.28
CA ALA A 20 -15.16 -2.32 0.06
C ALA A 20 -14.40 -1.10 -0.49
N LEU A 21 -13.29 -0.72 0.16
CA LEU A 21 -12.45 0.40 -0.28
C LEU A 21 -11.70 0.08 -1.58
N LYS A 22 -11.17 -1.14 -1.71
CA LYS A 22 -10.50 -1.63 -2.92
C LYS A 22 -11.41 -1.48 -4.14
N ASN A 23 -12.64 -1.98 -4.05
CA ASN A 23 -13.59 -1.97 -5.15
C ASN A 23 -14.00 -0.54 -5.54
N LYS A 24 -14.18 0.35 -4.55
CA LYS A 24 -14.42 1.78 -4.81
C LYS A 24 -13.26 2.43 -5.57
N LEU A 25 -12.02 2.20 -5.14
CA LEU A 25 -10.84 2.72 -5.84
C LEU A 25 -10.80 2.19 -7.29
N LEU A 26 -10.89 0.87 -7.47
CA LEU A 26 -10.80 0.24 -8.79
C LEU A 26 -11.90 0.74 -9.75
N ALA A 27 -13.09 1.02 -9.23
CA ALA A 27 -14.19 1.59 -10.03
C ALA A 27 -13.96 3.06 -10.42
N ALA A 28 -13.16 3.80 -9.64
CA ALA A 28 -12.86 5.21 -9.89
C ALA A 28 -11.64 5.43 -10.81
N LEU A 29 -10.82 4.40 -11.03
CA LEU A 29 -9.62 4.53 -11.87
C LEU A 29 -9.99 4.65 -13.36
N PRO A 30 -9.31 5.54 -14.11
CA PRO A 30 -9.51 5.67 -15.56
C PRO A 30 -8.86 4.52 -16.37
N PHE A 31 -8.29 3.54 -15.69
CA PHE A 31 -7.61 2.38 -16.26
C PHE A 31 -7.86 1.15 -15.39
N LYS A 32 -7.61 -0.04 -15.95
CA LYS A 32 -7.69 -1.30 -15.20
C LYS A 32 -6.30 -1.76 -14.77
N PRO A 33 -6.15 -2.39 -13.60
CA PRO A 33 -4.90 -3.04 -13.24
C PRO A 33 -4.54 -4.10 -14.29
N THR A 34 -3.25 -4.24 -14.58
CA THR A 34 -2.78 -5.36 -15.40
C THR A 34 -2.95 -6.68 -14.65
N GLY A 35 -2.95 -7.81 -15.37
CA GLY A 35 -3.00 -9.13 -14.73
C GLY A 35 -1.86 -9.35 -13.73
N ALA A 36 -0.67 -8.81 -14.00
CA ALA A 36 0.47 -8.85 -13.08
C ALA A 36 0.21 -8.05 -11.80
N GLN A 37 -0.33 -6.83 -11.91
CA GLN A 37 -0.69 -6.01 -10.75
C GLN A 37 -1.78 -6.66 -9.90
N ALA A 38 -2.82 -7.21 -10.53
CA ALA A 38 -3.90 -7.91 -9.84
C ALA A 38 -3.39 -9.15 -9.10
N ARG A 39 -2.52 -9.95 -9.74
CA ARG A 39 -1.89 -11.12 -9.10
C ARG A 39 -1.05 -10.72 -7.88
N VAL A 40 -0.19 -9.72 -8.01
CA VAL A 40 0.68 -9.27 -6.90
C VAL A 40 -0.16 -8.67 -5.76
N ALA A 41 -1.21 -7.91 -6.08
CA ALA A 41 -2.14 -7.42 -5.07
C ALA A 41 -2.80 -8.56 -4.29
N ALA A 42 -3.28 -9.60 -4.98
CA ALA A 42 -3.87 -10.78 -4.34
C ALA A 42 -2.86 -11.57 -3.49
N GLU A 43 -1.59 -11.63 -3.92
CA GLU A 43 -0.51 -12.21 -3.12
C GLU A 43 -0.26 -11.42 -1.82
N ILE A 44 -0.25 -10.09 -1.89
CA ILE A 44 -0.14 -9.22 -0.72
C ILE A 44 -1.34 -9.41 0.21
N GLU A 45 -2.55 -9.44 -0.33
CA GLU A 45 -3.77 -9.65 0.47
C GLU A 45 -3.75 -10.99 1.21
N ARG A 46 -3.24 -12.04 0.57
CA ARG A 46 -3.03 -13.34 1.24
C ARG A 46 -2.01 -13.25 2.36
N ASP A 47 -0.89 -12.59 2.13
CA ASP A 47 0.15 -12.43 3.15
C ASP A 47 -0.36 -11.59 4.35
N MET A 48 -1.13 -10.53 4.09
CA MET A 48 -1.72 -9.65 5.11
C MET A 48 -2.81 -10.34 5.96
N ALA A 49 -3.39 -11.43 5.45
CA ALA A 49 -4.39 -12.23 6.16
C ALA A 49 -3.78 -13.25 7.14
N LEU A 50 -2.45 -13.37 7.19
CA LEU A 50 -1.74 -14.23 8.13
C LEU A 50 -1.50 -13.52 9.47
N ASP A 51 -1.26 -14.31 10.51
CA ASP A 51 -0.92 -13.85 11.87
C ASP A 51 0.59 -13.56 12.06
N VAL A 52 1.33 -13.55 10.96
CA VAL A 52 2.76 -13.22 10.90
C VAL A 52 2.99 -11.95 10.06
N PRO A 53 3.94 -11.06 10.45
CA PRO A 53 4.21 -9.85 9.70
C PRO A 53 4.61 -10.13 8.25
N MET A 54 3.96 -9.44 7.31
CA MET A 54 4.34 -9.49 5.90
C MET A 54 5.66 -8.74 5.66
N MET A 55 6.65 -9.43 5.10
CA MET A 55 7.87 -8.83 4.54
C MET A 55 8.02 -9.25 3.09
N ARG A 56 7.47 -8.43 2.19
CA ARG A 56 7.45 -8.70 0.75
C ARG A 56 8.19 -7.62 -0.02
N LEU A 57 9.05 -8.05 -0.94
CA LEU A 57 9.63 -7.18 -1.95
C LEU A 57 8.79 -7.29 -3.23
N VAL A 58 8.24 -6.16 -3.70
CA VAL A 58 7.56 -6.07 -5.00
C VAL A 58 8.56 -5.51 -6.01
N GLN A 59 8.97 -6.34 -6.97
CA GLN A 59 9.90 -5.95 -8.04
C GLN A 59 9.16 -5.71 -9.36
N GLY A 60 9.68 -4.78 -10.15
CA GLY A 60 9.18 -4.47 -11.49
C GLY A 60 9.81 -3.19 -12.02
N ASP A 61 9.80 -3.00 -13.34
CA ASP A 61 10.45 -1.86 -13.99
C ASP A 61 9.83 -0.51 -13.59
N VAL A 62 10.54 0.58 -13.87
CA VAL A 62 9.98 1.93 -13.74
C VAL A 62 8.73 2.03 -14.63
N GLY A 63 7.64 2.58 -14.11
CA GLY A 63 6.36 2.68 -14.83
C GLY A 63 5.46 1.44 -14.78
N SER A 64 5.90 0.31 -14.21
CA SER A 64 5.08 -0.92 -14.07
C SER A 64 3.86 -0.81 -13.13
N GLY A 65 3.63 0.36 -12.52
CA GLY A 65 2.46 0.63 -11.68
C GLY A 65 2.53 0.03 -10.26
N LYS A 66 3.73 -0.16 -9.70
CA LYS A 66 3.94 -0.60 -8.31
C LYS A 66 3.20 0.27 -7.29
N THR A 67 3.04 1.56 -7.59
CA THR A 67 2.31 2.53 -6.75
C THR A 67 0.85 2.11 -6.54
N LEU A 68 0.18 1.56 -7.56
CA LEU A 68 -1.19 1.05 -7.42
C LEU A 68 -1.24 -0.14 -6.47
N VAL A 69 -0.31 -1.08 -6.62
CA VAL A 69 -0.21 -2.26 -5.74
C VAL A 69 -0.03 -1.83 -4.28
N ALA A 70 0.81 -0.83 -4.02
CA ALA A 70 0.98 -0.25 -2.69
C ALA A 70 -0.30 0.41 -2.17
N ALA A 71 -1.04 1.14 -3.02
CA ALA A 71 -2.31 1.74 -2.64
C ALA A 71 -3.36 0.69 -2.25
N LEU A 72 -3.46 -0.42 -2.99
CA LEU A 72 -4.37 -1.52 -2.68
C LEU A 72 -4.04 -2.18 -1.33
N ALA A 73 -2.75 -2.38 -1.06
CA ALA A 73 -2.28 -2.87 0.23
C ALA A 73 -2.61 -1.89 1.37
N ALA A 74 -2.44 -0.58 1.14
CA ALA A 74 -2.80 0.44 2.12
C ALA A 74 -4.29 0.42 2.46
N LEU A 75 -5.16 0.30 1.44
CA LEU A 75 -6.61 0.23 1.64
C LEU A 75 -7.04 -0.98 2.47
N ARG A 76 -6.34 -2.13 2.36
CA ARG A 76 -6.60 -3.30 3.21
C ARG A 76 -6.43 -2.98 4.69
N ALA A 77 -5.34 -2.29 5.04
CA ALA A 77 -5.05 -1.89 6.40
C ALA A 77 -6.04 -0.82 6.89
N ILE A 78 -6.33 0.18 6.06
CA ILE A 78 -7.29 1.25 6.39
C ILE A 78 -8.70 0.69 6.61
N ALA A 79 -9.11 -0.29 5.80
CA ALA A 79 -10.41 -0.97 5.96
C ALA A 79 -10.56 -1.70 7.32
N HIS A 80 -9.45 -1.95 8.02
CA HIS A 80 -9.42 -2.53 9.38
C HIS A 80 -9.07 -1.50 10.46
N GLY A 81 -9.25 -0.20 10.17
CA GLY A 81 -9.00 0.88 11.12
C GLY A 81 -7.53 1.10 11.45
N LYS A 82 -6.61 0.70 10.56
CA LYS A 82 -5.17 0.90 10.74
C LYS A 82 -4.67 2.10 9.94
N GLN A 83 -3.59 2.72 10.44
CA GLN A 83 -2.86 3.74 9.72
C GLN A 83 -1.78 3.11 8.84
N VAL A 84 -1.44 3.80 7.75
CA VAL A 84 -0.42 3.34 6.79
C VAL A 84 0.61 4.44 6.61
N ALA A 85 1.88 4.07 6.68
CA ALA A 85 2.99 4.94 6.31
C ALA A 85 3.59 4.46 4.99
N LEU A 86 3.69 5.37 4.02
CA LEU A 86 4.43 5.16 2.78
C LEU A 86 5.71 5.97 2.84
N MET A 87 6.85 5.30 2.70
CA MET A 87 8.17 5.93 2.74
C MET A 87 8.78 5.96 1.34
N ALA A 88 9.47 7.05 1.02
CA ALA A 88 10.22 7.22 -0.21
C ALA A 88 11.59 7.83 0.10
N PRO A 89 12.62 7.56 -0.72
CA PRO A 89 14.01 7.92 -0.38
C PRO A 89 14.32 9.42 -0.55
N THR A 90 13.47 10.17 -1.24
CA THR A 90 13.63 11.61 -1.46
C THR A 90 12.31 12.33 -1.27
N GLU A 91 12.37 13.61 -0.89
CA GLU A 91 11.18 14.46 -0.72
C GLU A 91 10.35 14.55 -2.00
N LEU A 92 10.99 14.70 -3.15
CA LEU A 92 10.31 14.76 -4.45
C LEU A 92 9.50 13.48 -4.72
N LEU A 93 10.05 12.31 -4.43
CA LEU A 93 9.32 11.04 -4.61
C LEU A 93 8.21 10.89 -3.56
N ALA A 94 8.45 11.30 -2.32
CA ALA A 94 7.43 11.30 -1.27
C ALA A 94 6.24 12.20 -1.64
N GLU A 95 6.50 13.39 -2.16
CA GLU A 95 5.49 14.34 -2.63
C GLU A 95 4.71 13.78 -3.82
N GLN A 96 5.40 13.20 -4.82
CA GLN A 96 4.74 12.54 -5.96
C GLN A 96 3.80 11.42 -5.50
N HIS A 97 4.24 10.58 -4.55
CA HIS A 97 3.38 9.56 -3.98
C HIS A 97 2.21 10.15 -3.20
N ALA A 98 2.44 11.16 -2.37
CA ALA A 98 1.38 11.83 -1.60
C ALA A 98 0.30 12.41 -2.52
N ASN A 99 0.69 13.07 -3.62
CA ASN A 99 -0.24 13.62 -4.60
C ASN A 99 -1.05 12.53 -5.31
N ASN A 100 -0.41 11.44 -5.73
CA ASN A 100 -1.12 10.30 -6.32
C ASN A 100 -2.13 9.68 -5.35
N PHE A 101 -1.72 9.47 -4.09
CA PHE A 101 -2.58 8.89 -3.06
C PHE A 101 -3.72 9.82 -2.70
N ARG A 102 -3.50 11.13 -2.54
CA ARG A 102 -4.58 12.12 -2.32
C ARG A 102 -5.64 12.05 -3.40
N ASN A 103 -5.22 12.06 -4.67
CA ASN A 103 -6.16 12.00 -5.80
C ASN A 103 -6.98 10.70 -5.80
N TRP A 104 -6.34 9.57 -5.53
CA TRP A 104 -7.00 8.27 -5.50
C TRP A 104 -7.89 8.06 -4.28
N PHE A 105 -7.54 8.64 -3.13
CA PHE A 105 -8.20 8.38 -1.84
C PHE A 105 -9.26 9.43 -1.48
N ALA A 106 -9.21 10.62 -2.08
CA ALA A 106 -10.23 11.66 -1.87
C ALA A 106 -11.66 11.17 -2.14
N PRO A 107 -11.98 10.43 -3.23
CA PRO A 107 -13.33 9.90 -3.46
C PRO A 107 -13.77 8.85 -2.44
N LEU A 108 -12.83 8.30 -1.67
CA LEU A 108 -13.09 7.30 -0.62
C LEU A 108 -13.28 7.96 0.75
N GLY A 109 -13.09 9.28 0.86
CA GLY A 109 -13.14 10.02 2.12
C GLY A 109 -11.94 9.76 3.02
N ILE A 110 -10.79 9.39 2.45
CA ILE A 110 -9.57 9.08 3.19
C ILE A 110 -8.56 10.21 2.99
N GLU A 111 -8.13 10.82 4.10
CA GLU A 111 -7.12 11.87 4.09
C GLU A 111 -5.70 11.31 4.01
N VAL A 112 -4.83 12.03 3.31
CA VAL A 112 -3.41 11.67 3.15
C VAL A 112 -2.54 12.83 3.61
N GLY A 113 -1.93 12.64 4.77
CA GLY A 113 -0.90 13.53 5.31
C GLY A 113 0.44 13.35 4.58
N TRP A 114 1.26 14.40 4.60
CA TRP A 114 2.64 14.35 4.12
C TRP A 114 3.56 14.83 5.24
N LEU A 115 4.58 14.02 5.52
CA LEU A 115 5.62 14.33 6.50
C LEU A 115 6.96 14.35 5.76
N ALA A 116 7.61 15.51 5.75
CA ALA A 116 8.97 15.69 5.28
C ALA A 116 9.80 16.34 6.38
N GLY A 117 11.10 16.07 6.40
CA GLY A 117 12.02 16.82 7.24
C GLY A 117 11.97 18.28 6.82
N LYS A 118 11.66 19.19 7.74
CA LYS A 118 11.86 20.62 7.47
C LYS A 118 13.36 20.84 7.15
N PRO A 119 13.73 21.60 6.12
CA PRO A 119 14.82 22.55 6.32
C PRO A 119 14.32 23.52 7.39
N GLU A 120 15.05 23.64 8.49
CA GLU A 120 14.77 24.63 9.52
C GLU A 120 14.46 26.00 8.90
N ARG A 121 13.32 26.57 9.29
CA ARG A 121 13.12 28.01 9.40
C ARG A 121 12.37 28.25 10.70
#